data_AF-A0A7X5WVP3-F1
#
_entry.id   AF-A0A7X5WVP3-F1
#
_cell.length_a   1.000
_cell.length_b   1.000
_cell.length_c   1.000
_cell.angle_alpha   90.00
_cell.angle_beta   90.00
_cell.angle_gamma   90.00
#
_symmetry.space_group_name_H-M   'P 1'
#
loop_
_entity.id
_entity.type
_entity.pdbx_description
1 polymer ?
#
loop_
_entity_poly.entity_id
_entity_poly.type
_entity_poly.pdbx_seq_one_letter_code
_entity_poly.pdbx_strand_id
1 'polypeptide(L)'
;MIQCPTCGVVPVPEEDLPVIHPDVEDYAPQGRSPLAAVEEFVHVECPRCGGPARRETDTMDTFVDSSWYFLRYCDPRNDEAIFDPEKVKYWMAVDQYIGGVEHAVLHLLY
;
A
#
# COMPACT_ATOMS: atom_id res chain seq x y z
N MET A 1 4.14 7.72 -1.46
CA MET A 1 4.15 9.11 -1.99
C MET A 1 5.48 9.79 -1.64
N ILE A 2 5.84 10.86 -2.34
CA ILE A 2 7.04 11.68 -2.09
C ILE A 2 6.61 13.14 -1.88
N GLN A 3 7.00 13.73 -0.76
CA GLN A 3 6.76 15.12 -0.36
C GLN A 3 7.94 16.00 -0.81
N CYS A 4 7.76 16.79 -1.87
CA CYS A 4 8.78 17.69 -2.40
C CYS A 4 8.45 19.15 -2.04
N PRO A 5 9.40 19.94 -1.51
CA PRO A 5 9.17 21.35 -1.19
C PRO A 5 8.80 22.22 -2.42
N THR A 6 9.25 21.85 -3.61
CA THR A 6 9.01 22.59 -4.85
C THR A 6 7.80 22.06 -5.63
N CYS A 7 7.63 20.74 -5.69
CA CYS A 7 6.61 20.09 -6.52
C CYS A 7 5.35 19.69 -5.75
N GLY A 8 5.35 19.77 -4.42
CA GLY A 8 4.28 19.26 -3.56
C GLY A 8 4.31 17.73 -3.42
N VAL A 9 3.14 17.13 -3.31
CA VAL A 9 2.97 15.67 -3.23
C VAL A 9 3.12 15.06 -4.63
N VAL A 10 4.08 14.15 -4.79
CA VAL A 10 4.41 13.50 -6.05
C VAL A 10 4.30 11.97 -5.88
N PRO A 11 3.67 11.24 -6.81
CA PRO A 11 3.66 9.78 -6.76
C PRO A 11 5.05 9.19 -7.03
N VAL A 12 5.28 7.99 -6.52
CA VAL A 12 6.43 7.18 -6.93
C VAL A 12 6.16 6.67 -8.35
N PRO A 13 7.14 6.67 -9.27
CA PRO A 13 7.00 6.05 -10.59
C PRO A 13 6.57 4.58 -10.47
N GLU A 14 5.81 4.07 -11.43
CA GLU A 14 5.30 2.70 -11.39
C GLU A 14 6.43 1.68 -11.50
N GLU A 15 7.45 1.98 -12.30
CA GLU A 15 8.67 1.18 -12.46
C GLU A 15 9.53 1.10 -11.19
N ASP A 16 9.35 2.03 -10.25
CA ASP A 16 10.05 2.06 -8.96
C ASP A 16 9.27 1.32 -7.86
N LEU A 17 8.12 0.71 -8.20
CA LEU A 17 7.38 -0.16 -7.29
C LEU A 17 8.00 -1.57 -7.26
N PRO A 18 7.91 -2.27 -6.12
CA PRO A 18 7.34 -1.84 -4.86
C PRO A 18 8.28 -0.95 -4.03
N VAL A 19 7.69 -0.02 -3.28
CA VAL A 19 8.40 0.65 -2.18
C VAL A 19 8.50 -0.33 -1.02
N ILE A 20 9.67 -0.95 -0.87
CA ILE A 20 9.91 -1.95 0.19
C ILE A 20 9.91 -1.28 1.56
N HIS A 21 9.15 -1.87 2.48
CA HIS A 21 9.17 -1.47 3.89
C HIS A 21 10.57 -1.73 4.46
N PRO A 22 11.24 -0.72 5.06
CA PRO A 22 12.57 -0.90 5.62
C PRO A 22 12.50 -1.70 6.93
N ASP A 23 13.60 -2.35 7.30
CA ASP A 23 13.72 -2.91 8.64
C ASP A 23 13.87 -1.78 9.67
N VAL A 24 13.06 -1.81 10.72
CA VAL A 24 13.13 -0.88 11.84
C VAL A 24 13.56 -1.62 13.10
N GLU A 25 14.43 -1.02 13.91
CA GLU A 25 14.88 -1.63 15.18
C GLU A 25 13.78 -1.63 16.25
N ASP A 26 13.02 -0.54 16.35
CA ASP A 26 11.92 -0.36 17.30
C ASP A 26 10.64 0.09 16.58
N TYR A 27 9.61 -0.76 16.63
CA TYR A 27 8.31 -0.50 16.03
C TYR A 27 7.32 0.16 16.99
N ALA A 28 7.71 0.43 18.24
CA ALA A 28 6.82 1.03 19.22
C ALA A 28 6.35 2.43 18.76
N PRO A 29 5.04 2.71 18.81
CA PRO A 29 4.53 4.01 18.40
C PRO A 29 4.93 5.09 19.42
N GLN A 30 5.69 6.07 18.96
CA GLN A 30 6.18 7.20 19.77
C GLN A 30 5.47 8.53 19.42
N GLY A 31 4.24 8.46 18.91
CA GLY A 31 3.48 9.61 18.40
C GLY A 31 3.79 10.02 16.97
N ARG A 32 4.72 9.31 16.31
CA ARG A 32 5.03 9.39 14.88
C ARG A 32 5.29 7.98 14.34
N SER A 33 5.16 7.79 13.03
CA SER A 33 5.52 6.52 12.38
C SER A 33 6.99 6.15 12.69
N PRO A 34 7.28 4.89 13.08
CA PRO A 34 8.66 4.41 13.24
C PRO A 34 9.52 4.60 11.99
N LEU A 35 8.90 4.58 10.80
CA LEU A 35 9.58 4.81 9.52
C LEU A 35 10.19 6.21 9.43
N ALA A 36 9.66 7.19 10.17
CA ALA A 36 10.19 8.54 10.19
C ALA A 36 11.56 8.65 10.88
N ALA A 37 12.03 7.60 11.56
CA ALA A 37 13.37 7.54 12.15
C ALA A 37 14.41 6.89 11.21
N VAL A 38 13.99 6.27 10.10
CA VAL A 38 14.87 5.59 9.15
C VAL A 38 15.28 6.56 8.04
N GLU A 39 16.36 7.31 8.29
CA GLU A 39 16.80 8.41 7.40
C GLU A 39 17.08 7.96 5.97
N GLU A 40 17.63 6.75 5.74
CA GLU A 40 17.85 6.23 4.39
C GLU A 40 16.57 5.91 3.62
N PHE A 41 15.46 5.64 4.32
CA PHE A 41 14.17 5.41 3.68
C PHE A 41 13.43 6.72 3.40
N VAL A 42 13.55 7.67 4.34
CA VAL A 42 12.87 8.96 4.30
C VAL A 42 13.48 9.87 3.23
N HIS A 43 14.80 9.95 3.11
CA HIS A 43 15.44 10.87 2.18
C HIS A 43 15.50 10.30 0.77
N VAL A 44 14.87 10.99 -0.17
CA VAL A 44 14.81 10.60 -1.58
C VAL A 44 14.90 11.83 -2.49
N GLU A 45 15.24 11.65 -3.75
CA GLU A 45 15.12 12.71 -4.76
C GLU A 45 13.69 12.77 -5.31
N CYS A 46 13.22 13.97 -5.63
CA CYS A 46 11.93 14.13 -6.26
C CYS A 46 11.99 13.61 -7.71
N PRO A 47 11.15 12.64 -8.11
CA PRO A 47 11.20 12.08 -9.47
C PRO A 47 10.78 13.11 -10.54
N ARG A 48 10.15 14.23 -10.14
CA ARG A 48 9.71 15.29 -11.05
C ARG A 48 10.78 16.35 -11.32
N CYS A 49 11.60 16.72 -10.33
CA CYS A 49 12.55 17.84 -10.44
C CYS A 49 13.99 17.51 -10.02
N GLY A 50 14.25 16.30 -9.49
CA GLY A 50 15.56 15.88 -8.99
C GLY A 50 15.99 16.52 -7.66
N GLY A 51 15.21 17.47 -7.12
CA GLY A 51 15.54 18.13 -5.85
C GLY A 51 15.34 17.22 -4.64
N PRO A 52 15.94 17.56 -3.48
CA PRO A 52 15.76 16.80 -2.24
C PRO A 52 14.28 16.79 -1.81
N ALA A 53 13.80 15.61 -1.46
CA ALA A 53 12.43 15.37 -1.03
C ALA A 53 12.39 14.34 0.11
N ARG A 54 11.20 14.15 0.68
CA ARG A 54 10.98 13.18 1.76
C ARG A 54 9.90 12.19 1.37
N ARG A 55 10.12 10.90 1.59
CA ARG A 55 9.12 9.87 1.39
C ARG A 55 8.01 10.01 2.43
N GLU A 56 6.77 9.68 2.05
CA GLU A 56 5.67 9.48 2.99
C GLU A 56 6.04 8.36 3.97
N THR A 57 5.84 8.60 5.25
CA THR A 57 6.19 7.69 6.34
C THR A 57 4.99 6.98 6.93
N ASP A 58 3.79 7.49 6.65
CA ASP A 58 2.55 6.80 7.01
C ASP A 58 2.34 5.57 6.12
N THR A 59 1.81 4.51 6.71
CA THR A 59 1.46 3.27 6.02
C THR A 59 -0.04 3.22 5.76
N MET A 60 -0.44 2.38 4.80
CA MET A 60 -1.84 2.07 4.60
C MET A 60 -2.38 1.26 5.79
N ASP A 61 -3.64 1.49 6.15
CA ASP A 61 -4.35 0.69 7.14
C ASP A 61 -4.62 -0.72 6.61
N THR A 62 -4.73 -1.70 7.51
CA THR A 62 -4.91 -3.11 7.15
C THR A 62 -6.21 -3.38 6.37
N PHE A 63 -7.22 -2.51 6.47
CA PHE A 63 -8.43 -2.64 5.65
C PHE A 63 -8.16 -2.43 4.16
N VAL A 64 -7.11 -1.68 3.77
CA VAL A 64 -6.76 -1.53 2.36
C VAL A 64 -6.43 -2.89 1.75
N ASP A 65 -5.67 -3.72 2.46
CA ASP A 65 -5.30 -5.06 1.99
C ASP A 65 -6.50 -6.01 2.01
N SER A 66 -7.35 -5.92 3.05
CA SER A 66 -8.50 -6.80 3.19
C SER A 66 -9.64 -6.48 2.23
N SER A 67 -9.72 -5.28 1.67
CA SER A 67 -10.79 -4.91 0.73
C SER A 67 -10.71 -5.56 -0.65
N TRP A 68 -9.61 -6.25 -0.98
CA TRP A 68 -9.46 -6.87 -2.31
C TRP A 68 -8.78 -8.25 -2.33
N TYR A 69 -8.35 -8.78 -1.17
CA TYR A 69 -7.66 -10.07 -1.10
C TYR A 69 -8.43 -11.23 -1.77
N PHE A 70 -9.76 -11.20 -1.75
CA PHE A 70 -10.62 -12.20 -2.39
C PHE A 70 -10.49 -12.20 -3.92
N LEU A 71 -10.18 -11.04 -4.54
CA LEU A 71 -9.85 -10.96 -5.97
C LEU A 71 -8.45 -11.51 -6.23
N ARG A 72 -7.49 -11.25 -5.33
CA ARG A 72 -6.12 -11.76 -5.47
C ARG A 72 -6.06 -13.28 -5.44
N TYR A 73 -6.97 -13.96 -4.73
CA TYR A 73 -7.07 -15.42 -4.77
C TYR A 73 -7.43 -15.99 -6.13
N CYS A 74 -8.09 -15.23 -7.02
CA CYS A 74 -8.36 -15.66 -8.39
C CYS A 74 -7.08 -15.76 -9.23
N ASP A 75 -6.03 -14.98 -8.89
CA ASP A 75 -4.76 -14.95 -9.61
C ASP A 75 -3.54 -14.60 -8.72
N PRO A 76 -3.17 -15.46 -7.76
CA PRO A 76 -2.28 -15.08 -6.65
C PRO A 76 -0.81 -14.89 -7.05
N ARG A 77 -0.42 -15.37 -8.24
CA ARG A 77 0.98 -15.40 -8.70
C ARG A 77 1.26 -14.42 -9.86
N ASN A 78 0.32 -13.56 -10.18
CA ASN A 78 0.51 -12.55 -11.23
C ASN A 78 1.41 -11.43 -10.74
N ASP A 79 2.58 -11.29 -11.33
CA ASP A 79 3.60 -10.28 -11.03
C ASP A 79 3.53 -9.04 -11.94
N GLU A 80 2.67 -9.06 -12.97
CA GLU A 80 2.47 -7.95 -13.91
C GLU A 80 1.26 -7.07 -13.56
N ALA A 81 0.27 -7.61 -12.85
CA ALA A 81 -0.96 -6.93 -12.50
C ALA A 81 -1.54 -7.39 -11.15
N ILE A 82 -2.50 -6.63 -10.64
CA ILE A 82 -3.24 -6.96 -9.42
C ILE A 82 -3.96 -8.32 -9.53
N PHE A 83 -4.53 -8.62 -10.70
CA PHE A 83 -5.09 -9.92 -11.11
C PHE A 83 -5.45 -9.86 -12.61
N ASP A 84 -5.60 -11.02 -13.27
CA ASP A 84 -6.21 -11.13 -14.60
C ASP A 84 -7.75 -10.96 -14.53
N PRO A 85 -8.35 -9.98 -15.23
CA PRO A 85 -9.79 -9.76 -15.26
C PRO A 85 -10.62 -10.97 -15.71
N GLU A 86 -10.12 -11.81 -16.62
CA GLU A 86 -10.88 -12.98 -17.08
C GLU A 86 -10.90 -14.10 -16.02
N LYS A 87 -9.84 -14.25 -15.23
CA LYS A 87 -9.84 -15.17 -14.08
C LYS A 87 -10.79 -14.70 -12.98
N VAL A 88 -10.80 -13.39 -12.69
CA VAL A 88 -11.76 -12.81 -11.74
C VAL A 88 -13.19 -13.02 -12.23
N LYS A 89 -13.47 -12.75 -13.50
CA LYS A 89 -14.80 -12.97 -14.10
C LYS A 89 -15.26 -14.43 -14.04
N TYR A 90 -14.34 -15.39 -14.08
CA TYR A 90 -14.65 -16.81 -13.93
C TYR A 90 -15.02 -17.19 -12.49
N TRP A 91 -14.27 -16.68 -11.50
CA TRP A 91 -14.41 -17.09 -10.10
C TRP A 91 -15.40 -16.24 -9.28
N MET A 92 -15.63 -14.98 -9.66
CA MET A 92 -16.43 -14.01 -8.90
C MET A 92 -17.83 -13.86 -9.49
N ALA A 93 -18.83 -13.41 -8.72
CA ALA A 93 -18.78 -12.99 -7.32
C ALA A 93 -18.67 -14.18 -6.33
N VAL A 94 -18.28 -13.90 -5.09
CA VAL A 94 -18.26 -14.91 -4.02
C VAL A 94 -19.69 -15.38 -3.73
N ASP A 95 -19.96 -16.67 -3.94
CA ASP A 95 -21.30 -17.24 -3.73
C ASP A 95 -21.75 -17.23 -2.27
N GLN A 96 -20.83 -17.54 -1.35
CA GLN A 96 -21.08 -17.55 0.08
C GLN A 96 -19.87 -16.99 0.82
N TYR A 97 -20.09 -15.89 1.53
CA TYR A 97 -19.09 -15.30 2.42
C TYR A 97 -19.55 -15.49 3.87
N ILE A 98 -18.67 -15.99 4.72
CA ILE A 98 -18.96 -16.31 6.13
C ILE A 98 -17.96 -15.53 6.98
N GLY A 99 -18.46 -14.68 7.87
CA GLY A 99 -17.66 -13.84 8.75
C GLY A 99 -18.47 -13.33 9.94
N GLY A 100 -17.79 -12.73 10.90
CA GLY A 100 -18.42 -12.14 12.08
C GLY A 100 -19.02 -10.76 11.81
N VAL A 101 -20.02 -10.39 12.61
CA VAL A 101 -20.78 -9.13 12.48
C VAL A 101 -19.95 -7.89 12.82
N GLU A 102 -18.84 -8.06 13.54
CA GLU A 102 -17.89 -7.00 13.87
C GLU A 102 -17.32 -6.29 12.63
N HIS A 103 -17.38 -6.93 11.46
CA HIS A 103 -16.92 -6.38 10.19
C HIS A 103 -18.00 -5.65 9.37
N ALA A 104 -19.23 -5.52 9.87
CA ALA A 104 -20.38 -5.00 9.12
C ALA A 104 -20.23 -3.55 8.61
N VAL A 105 -19.48 -2.70 9.32
CA VAL A 105 -19.28 -1.27 8.98
C VAL A 105 -17.81 -0.92 8.68
N LEU A 106 -16.96 -1.95 8.53
CA LEU A 106 -15.55 -1.80 8.20
C LEU A 106 -15.26 -2.61 6.93
N HIS A 107 -14.64 -3.79 7.05
CA HIS A 107 -14.30 -4.67 5.93
C HIS A 107 -15.45 -4.96 4.96
N LEU A 108 -16.70 -5.13 5.43
CA LEU A 108 -17.82 -5.40 4.51
C LEU A 108 -18.31 -4.15 3.77
N LEU A 109 -17.92 -2.95 4.22
CA LEU A 109 -18.23 -1.68 3.58
C LEU A 109 -17.11 -1.22 2.63
N TYR A 110 -15.85 -1.45 3.02
CA TYR A 110 -14.66 -1.10 2.23
C TYR A 110 -14.45 -2.08 1.08
#